data_AF-A0A517XU91-F1
#
_entry.id   AF-A0A517XU91-F1
#
_cell.length_a   1.000
_cell.length_b   1.000
_cell.length_c   1.000
_cell.angle_alpha   90.00
_cell.angle_beta   90.00
_cell.angle_gamma   90.00
#
_symmetry.space_group_name_H-M   'P 1'
#
loop_
_entity.id
_entity.type
_entity.pdbx_description
1 polymer ?
#
loop_
_entity_poly.entity_id
_entity_poly.type
_entity_poly.pdbx_seq_one_letter_code
_entity_poly.pdbx_strand_id
1 'polypeptide(L)'
;MRDVLYGTYSGGTKPGMRCVKKGVWKLIKYDVLDGRVGETQLFNLADNPHELLAEHHDPRVIALTRNTPEKNQVNLAGDPRFADKLAEMEALLLAEQRRLDDPYRLWSQPADGLTPPAEAKKK
;
A
#
# COMPACT_ATOMS: atom_id res chain seq x y z
N MET A 1 -17.54 4.35 -12.51
CA MET A 1 -16.30 4.17 -11.69
C MET A 1 -15.59 2.91 -12.16
N ARG A 2 -14.25 2.84 -12.04
CA ARG A 2 -13.47 1.63 -12.39
C ARG A 2 -13.59 0.58 -11.27
N ASP A 3 -13.55 -0.70 -11.64
CA ASP A 3 -13.56 -1.82 -10.68
C ASP A 3 -12.28 -1.86 -9.83
N VAL A 4 -11.14 -1.61 -10.48
CA VAL A 4 -9.83 -1.53 -9.84
C VAL A 4 -9.22 -0.15 -10.08
N LEU A 5 -8.69 0.45 -9.01
CA LEU A 5 -7.85 1.63 -9.07
C LEU A 5 -6.43 1.22 -8.69
N TYR A 6 -5.47 1.48 -9.56
CA TYR A 6 -4.04 1.34 -9.29
C TYR A 6 -3.40 2.73 -9.15
N GLY A 7 -2.52 2.89 -8.17
CA GLY A 7 -1.79 4.12 -7.90
C GLY A 7 -0.31 3.87 -7.68
N THR A 8 0.50 4.84 -8.09
CA THR A 8 1.96 4.80 -7.98
C THR A 8 2.49 6.15 -7.53
N TYR A 9 3.52 6.12 -6.68
CA TYR A 9 4.32 7.28 -6.34
C TYR A 9 5.80 6.88 -6.28
N SER A 10 6.62 7.47 -7.15
CA SER A 10 8.06 7.21 -7.27
C SER A 10 8.90 8.49 -7.28
N GLY A 11 8.44 9.54 -6.59
CA GLY A 11 9.13 10.84 -6.53
C GLY A 11 10.44 10.83 -5.75
N GLY A 12 10.63 9.87 -4.84
CA GLY A 12 11.85 9.70 -4.05
C GLY A 12 12.75 8.57 -4.57
N THR A 13 13.16 7.71 -3.64
CA THR A 13 13.80 6.42 -3.95
C THR A 13 12.80 5.48 -4.63
N LYS A 14 13.30 4.58 -5.46
CA LYS A 14 12.50 3.61 -6.21
C LYS A 14 12.70 2.25 -5.55
N PRO A 15 11.68 1.37 -5.51
CA PRO A 15 10.40 1.42 -6.24
C PRO A 15 9.41 2.51 -5.83
N GLY A 16 9.42 2.93 -4.56
CA GLY A 16 8.51 3.93 -4.01
C GLY A 16 7.25 3.29 -3.42
N MET A 17 6.11 3.93 -3.64
CA MET A 17 4.81 3.45 -3.14
C MET A 17 3.97 2.91 -4.29
N ARG A 18 3.23 1.83 -4.02
CA ARG A 18 2.19 1.30 -4.91
C ARG A 18 0.93 1.02 -4.13
N CYS A 19 -0.22 1.22 -4.76
CA CYS A 19 -1.49 0.85 -4.16
C CYS A 19 -2.47 0.28 -5.18
N VAL A 20 -3.36 -0.57 -4.70
CA VAL A 20 -4.56 -0.99 -5.41
C VAL A 20 -5.77 -0.84 -4.51
N LYS A 21 -6.90 -0.44 -5.09
CA LYS A 21 -8.21 -0.45 -4.46
C LYS A 21 -9.17 -1.25 -5.33
N LYS A 22 -9.87 -2.22 -4.73
CA LYS A 22 -10.94 -3.00 -5.35
C LYS A 22 -12.10 -3.15 -4.38
N GLY A 23 -13.27 -2.64 -4.77
CA GLY A 23 -14.42 -2.53 -3.86
C GLY A 23 -14.06 -1.73 -2.60
N VAL A 24 -14.24 -2.35 -1.43
CA VAL A 24 -13.91 -1.77 -0.12
C VAL A 24 -12.48 -2.05 0.32
N TRP A 25 -11.72 -2.87 -0.41
CA TRP A 25 -10.37 -3.23 0.00
C TRP A 25 -9.34 -2.31 -0.64
N LYS A 26 -8.37 -1.88 0.16
CA LYS A 26 -7.22 -1.12 -0.31
C LYS A 26 -5.94 -1.71 0.25
N LEU A 27 -4.97 -1.94 -0.62
CA LEU A 27 -3.60 -2.34 -0.30
C LEU A 27 -2.67 -1.20 -0.66
N ILE A 28 -1.74 -0.86 0.23
CA ILE A 28 -0.64 0.06 -0.02
C ILE A 28 0.65 -0.67 0.35
N LYS A 29 1.66 -0.59 -0.50
CA LYS A 29 3.00 -1.09 -0.22
C LYS A 29 4.02 0.02 -0.39
N TYR A 30 4.94 0.08 0.55
CA TYR A 30 6.06 1.01 0.57
C TYR A 30 7.33 0.21 0.39
N ASP A 31 8.16 0.67 -0.55
CA ASP A 31 9.52 0.19 -0.75
C ASP A 31 10.39 1.42 -1.00
N VAL A 32 10.87 1.98 0.10
CA VAL A 32 11.46 3.32 0.15
C VAL A 32 12.78 3.30 0.93
N LEU A 33 13.49 4.42 0.87
CA LEU A 33 14.82 4.60 1.44
C LEU A 33 15.81 3.55 0.93
N ASP A 34 15.82 3.35 -0.39
CA ASP A 34 16.69 2.39 -1.09
C ASP A 34 16.54 0.95 -0.55
N GLY A 35 15.28 0.52 -0.35
CA GLY A 35 14.93 -0.81 0.14
C GLY A 35 15.08 -1.00 1.65
N ARG A 36 15.43 0.05 2.41
CA ARG A 36 15.58 -0.04 3.87
C ARG A 36 14.24 -0.11 4.60
N VAL A 37 13.16 0.35 3.97
CA VAL A 37 11.81 0.31 4.54
C VAL A 37 10.88 -0.37 3.55
N GLY A 38 10.48 -1.59 3.92
CA GLY A 38 9.41 -2.34 3.29
C GLY A 38 8.21 -2.40 4.25
N GLU A 39 7.07 -1.81 3.87
CA GLU A 39 5.86 -1.80 4.68
C GLU A 39 4.65 -2.19 3.82
N THR A 40 3.71 -2.93 4.42
CA THR A 40 2.49 -3.38 3.75
C THR A 40 1.29 -2.98 4.60
N GLN A 41 0.36 -2.25 4.00
CA GLN A 41 -0.87 -1.81 4.65
C GLN A 41 -2.10 -2.32 3.93
N LEU A 42 -3.00 -2.96 4.67
CA LEU A 42 -4.28 -3.46 4.17
C LEU A 42 -5.43 -2.86 4.97
N PHE A 43 -6.41 -2.29 4.27
CA PHE A 43 -7.58 -1.66 4.88
C PHE A 43 -8.88 -2.19 4.27
N ASN A 44 -9.87 -2.44 5.13
CA ASN A 44 -11.27 -2.46 4.73
C ASN A 44 -11.85 -1.06 4.90
N LEU A 45 -12.10 -0.37 3.79
CA LEU A 45 -12.58 1.02 3.77
C LEU A 45 -14.04 1.18 4.19
N ALA A 46 -14.82 0.10 4.29
CA ALA A 46 -16.15 0.16 4.91
C ALA A 46 -16.03 0.35 6.43
N ASP A 47 -15.07 -0.34 7.05
CA ASP A 47 -14.83 -0.28 8.49
C ASP A 47 -13.86 0.85 8.87
N ASN A 48 -12.88 1.13 8.02
CA ASN A 48 -11.80 2.09 8.21
C ASN A 48 -11.68 3.06 7.00
N PRO A 49 -12.67 3.94 6.79
CA PRO A 49 -12.72 4.83 5.62
C PRO A 49 -11.60 5.87 5.57
N HIS A 50 -10.93 6.10 6.71
CA HIS A 50 -9.85 7.07 6.85
C HIS A 50 -8.45 6.42 6.94
N GLU A 51 -8.35 5.11 6.71
CA GLU A 51 -7.08 4.39 6.66
C GLU A 51 -6.26 4.55 7.95
N LEU A 52 -6.95 4.60 9.09
CA LEU A 52 -6.35 4.81 10.39
C LEU A 52 -5.45 3.63 10.77
N LEU A 53 -4.35 3.97 11.45
CA LEU A 53 -3.35 3.06 11.99
C LEU A 53 -3.44 3.01 13.52
N ALA A 54 -2.70 2.08 14.14
CA ALA A 54 -2.68 1.91 15.60
C ALA A 54 -2.26 3.20 16.34
N GLU A 55 -1.39 4.02 15.75
CA GLU A 55 -0.93 5.30 16.28
C GLU A 55 -2.08 6.29 16.47
N HIS A 56 -3.17 6.18 15.70
CA HIS A 56 -4.34 7.03 15.82
C HIS A 56 -5.19 6.71 17.06
N HIS A 57 -4.91 5.58 17.73
CA HIS A 57 -5.55 5.20 18.98
C HIS A 57 -4.83 5.80 20.21
N ASP A 58 -3.69 6.48 20.03
CA ASP A 58 -3.01 7.17 21.13
C ASP A 58 -3.94 8.24 21.73
N PRO A 59 -4.18 8.26 23.06
CA PRO A 59 -5.08 9.21 23.70
C PRO A 59 -4.79 10.68 23.37
N ARG A 60 -3.53 11.04 23.11
CA ARG A 60 -3.14 12.40 22.74
C ARG A 60 -3.58 12.74 21.31
N VAL A 61 -3.51 11.77 20.39
CA VAL A 61 -4.00 11.93 19.01
C VAL A 61 -5.53 12.02 19.00
N ILE A 62 -6.21 11.19 19.80
CA ILE A 62 -7.66 11.26 19.98
C ILE A 62 -8.06 12.63 20.54
N ALA A 63 -7.38 13.12 21.58
CA ALA A 63 -7.67 14.44 22.16
C ALA A 63 -7.48 15.59 21.16
N LEU A 64 -6.45 15.51 20.30
CA LEU A 64 -6.16 16.53 19.30
C LEU A 64 -7.15 16.51 18.12
N THR A 65 -7.47 15.31 17.61
CA THR A 65 -8.29 15.14 16.40
C THR A 65 -9.78 15.03 16.69
N ARG A 66 -10.15 14.73 17.94
CA ARG A 66 -11.52 14.39 18.38
C ARG A 66 -12.12 13.19 17.63
N ASN A 67 -11.27 12.37 17.02
CA ASN A 67 -11.65 11.13 16.38
C ASN A 67 -11.25 9.96 17.30
N THR A 68 -12.21 9.14 17.69
CA THR A 68 -11.98 7.93 18.49
C THR A 68 -12.14 6.73 17.56
N PRO A 69 -11.03 6.09 17.13
CA PRO A 69 -11.14 4.99 16.18
C PRO A 69 -11.80 3.75 16.79
N GLU A 70 -12.51 2.98 15.97
CA GLU A 70 -12.94 1.64 16.34
C GLU A 70 -11.75 0.67 16.36
N LYS A 71 -11.85 -0.42 17.13
CA LYS A 71 -10.75 -1.37 17.33
C LYS A 71 -10.16 -1.95 16.04
N ASN A 72 -10.97 -2.12 15.01
CA ASN A 72 -10.59 -2.65 13.69
C ASN A 72 -10.11 -1.55 12.71
N GLN A 73 -10.13 -0.27 13.10
CA GLN A 73 -9.57 0.83 12.32
C GLN A 73 -8.04 0.91 12.53
N VAL A 74 -7.36 -0.10 11.99
CA VAL A 74 -5.90 -0.28 12.01
C VAL A 74 -5.43 -0.88 10.67
N ASN A 75 -4.11 -1.01 10.49
CA ASN A 75 -3.53 -1.82 9.41
C ASN A 75 -3.82 -3.32 9.66
N LEU A 76 -4.49 -3.98 8.72
CA LEU A 76 -4.86 -5.39 8.80
C LEU A 76 -3.83 -6.35 8.19
N ALA A 77 -2.74 -5.86 7.58
CA ALA A 77 -1.80 -6.69 6.84
C ALA A 77 -1.07 -7.74 7.70
N GLY A 78 -0.87 -7.46 8.99
CA GLY A 78 -0.26 -8.40 9.92
C GLY A 78 -1.24 -9.36 10.61
N ASP A 79 -2.54 -9.23 10.35
CA ASP A 79 -3.57 -10.01 11.03
C ASP A 79 -3.84 -11.32 10.26
N PRO A 80 -3.61 -12.50 10.86
CA PRO A 80 -3.76 -13.78 10.18
C PRO A 80 -5.18 -14.05 9.67
N ARG A 81 -6.20 -13.40 10.25
CA ARG A 81 -7.59 -13.52 9.80
C ARG A 81 -7.81 -12.94 8.40
N PHE A 82 -6.92 -12.06 7.95
CA PHE A 82 -6.99 -11.41 6.64
C PHE A 82 -5.87 -11.88 5.71
N ALA A 83 -5.15 -12.96 6.02
CA ALA A 83 -4.04 -13.46 5.21
C ALA A 83 -4.45 -13.78 3.76
N ASP A 84 -5.60 -14.44 3.57
CA ASP A 84 -6.11 -14.74 2.22
C ASP A 84 -6.46 -13.46 1.45
N LYS A 85 -7.04 -12.47 2.13
CA LYS A 85 -7.36 -11.18 1.52
C LYS A 85 -6.10 -10.39 1.17
N LEU A 86 -5.07 -10.44 2.02
CA LEU A 86 -3.78 -9.85 1.74
C LEU A 86 -3.17 -10.46 0.46
N ALA A 87 -3.10 -11.79 0.40
CA ALA A 87 -2.56 -12.50 -0.76
C ALA A 87 -3.33 -12.18 -2.05
N GLU A 88 -4.67 -12.12 -2.00
CA GLU A 88 -5.50 -11.70 -3.13
C GLU A 88 -5.14 -10.28 -3.61
N MET A 89 -5.02 -9.33 -2.68
CA MET A 89 -4.72 -7.94 -3.03
C MET A 89 -3.29 -7.75 -3.51
N GLU A 90 -2.32 -8.51 -3.00
CA GLU A 90 -0.94 -8.52 -3.47
C GLU A 90 -0.81 -9.11 -4.87
N ALA A 91 -1.53 -10.19 -5.16
CA ALA A 91 -1.63 -10.77 -6.49
C ALA A 91 -2.28 -9.78 -7.48
N LEU A 92 -3.34 -9.08 -7.07
CA LEU A 92 -3.97 -8.03 -7.85
C LEU A 92 -3.00 -6.87 -8.13
N LEU A 93 -2.23 -6.44 -7.14
CA LEU A 93 -1.22 -5.39 -7.31
C LEU A 93 -0.18 -5.80 -8.36
N LEU A 94 0.38 -7.01 -8.25
CA LEU A 94 1.34 -7.50 -9.23
C LEU A 94 0.74 -7.60 -10.64
N ALA A 95 -0.52 -8.04 -10.75
CA ALA A 95 -1.21 -8.10 -12.04
C ALA A 95 -1.39 -6.71 -12.67
N GLU A 96 -1.78 -5.70 -11.89
CA GLU A 96 -1.91 -4.32 -12.39
C GLU A 96 -0.55 -3.72 -12.78
N GLN A 97 0.51 -4.01 -12.02
CA GLN A 97 1.87 -3.59 -12.38
C GLN A 97 2.33 -4.22 -13.70
N ARG A 98 2.04 -5.50 -13.93
CA ARG A 98 2.31 -6.17 -15.21
C ARG A 98 1.48 -5.58 -16.34
N ARG A 99 0.18 -5.34 -16.11
CA ARG A 99 -0.74 -4.80 -17.12
C ARG A 99 -0.36 -3.38 -17.58
N LEU A 100 0.28 -2.60 -16.70
CA LEU A 100 0.65 -1.21 -16.94
C LEU A 100 2.14 -1.02 -17.23
N ASP A 101 2.88 -2.12 -17.42
CA ASP A 101 4.33 -2.11 -17.62
C ASP A 101 5.08 -1.28 -16.57
N ASP A 102 4.62 -1.33 -15.30
CA ASP A 102 5.29 -0.65 -14.20
C ASP A 102 6.71 -1.24 -14.05
N PRO A 103 7.75 -0.41 -14.25
CA PRO A 103 9.12 -0.90 -14.32
C PRO A 103 9.70 -1.26 -12.96
N TYR A 104 9.03 -0.92 -11.86
CA TYR A 104 9.55 -1.11 -10.52
C TYR A 104 8.77 -2.18 -9.76
N ARG A 105 9.41 -3.32 -9.50
CA ARG A 105 8.91 -4.38 -8.62
C ARG A 105 9.29 -4.09 -7.17
N LEU A 106 8.39 -4.43 -6.25
CA LEU A 106 8.59 -4.26 -4.81
C LEU A 106 9.39 -5.44 -4.23
N TRP A 107 10.00 -5.24 -3.05
CA TRP A 107 10.86 -6.20 -2.35
C TRP A 107 10.31 -7.61 -2.18
N SER A 108 8.99 -7.77 -2.16
CA SER A 108 8.26 -9.03 -1.97
C SER A 108 7.65 -9.57 -3.26
N GLN A 109 8.08 -9.09 -4.43
CA GLN A 109 7.57 -9.49 -5.74
C GLN A 109 8.64 -10.15 -6.60
N PRO A 110 8.25 -10.99 -7.58
CA PRO A 110 9.19 -11.51 -8.57
C PRO A 110 9.77 -10.37 -9.42
N ALA A 111 11.04 -10.51 -9.80
CA ALA A 111 11.76 -9.49 -10.57
C ALA A 111 11.24 -9.27 -12.01
N ASP A 112 10.47 -10.23 -12.56
CA ASP A 112 9.90 -10.25 -13.92
C ASP A 112 10.90 -9.93 -15.08
N GLY A 113 12.19 -9.77 -14.81
CA GLY A 113 13.22 -9.42 -15.80
C GLY A 113 13.13 -8.00 -16.35
N LEU A 114 12.43 -7.08 -15.67
CA LEU A 114 12.23 -5.71 -16.16
C LEU A 114 13.48 -4.84 -15.97
N THR A 115 13.77 -3.99 -16.96
CA THR A 115 14.82 -2.97 -16.86
C THR A 115 14.18 -1.62 -16.53
N PRO A 116 14.49 -1.01 -15.37
CA PRO A 116 13.96 0.30 -15.05
C PRO A 116 14.43 1.40 -16.03
N PRO A 117 13.62 2.44 -16.27
CA PRO A 117 14.06 3.61 -17.01
C PRO A 117 15.30 4.24 -16.38
N ALA A 118 16.15 4.82 -17.22
CA ALA A 118 17.30 5.59 -16.76
C ALA A 118 16.85 6.73 -15.84
N GLU A 119 17.62 7.00 -14.78
CA GLU A 119 17.31 8.10 -13.88
C GLU A 119 17.35 9.43 -14.63
N ALA A 120 16.28 10.21 -14.48
CA ALA A 120 16.27 11.57 -14.98
C ALA A 120 17.35 12.38 -14.28
N LYS A 121 18.19 13.09 -15.05
CA LYS A 121 19.19 14.01 -14.49
C LYS A 121 18.47 15.02 -13.59
N LYS A 122 18.91 15.12 -12.33
CA LYS A 122 18.47 16.18 -11.43
C LYS A 122 18.78 17.52 -12.10
N LYS A 123 17.76 18.35 -12.30
CA LYS A 123 17.91 19.73 -12.77
C LYS A 123 18.51 20.59 -11.66
#